data_AF-A0A484KXK0-F1
#
_entry.id   AF-A0A484KXK0-F1
#
_cell.length_a   1.000
_cell.length_b   1.000
_cell.length_c   1.000
_cell.angle_alpha   90.00
_cell.angle_beta   90.00
_cell.angle_gamma   90.00
#
_symmetry.space_group_name_H-M   'P 1'
#
loop_
_entity.id
_entity.type
_entity.pdbx_description
1 polymer ?
#
loop_
_entity_poly.entity_id
_entity_poly.type
_entity_poly.pdbx_seq_one_letter_code
_entity_poly.pdbx_strand_id
1 'polypeptide(L)'
;MKRHHSLATGVAVATLHVCFGNELKKFVSSVNELTPDAVQVLIAADKLEKNLVKMAVADAEDSDDGGKALIQEMIPFEAEAVISDLVKSWVRTRVERLREWVDRNLQQEIWNPQANQERVAPSGVETLRVIDETLEAFFLLPIPMHPALLPELMNGLDRCMQSYILNVQSGCGSPSTLTPAMPALTSCAAGTKHGVFKKKEKPNTVQQKNLHFSDVDSTDPFGLPQLCVRINTLHVIRKQLDVLEKRTILQLRDSGCVVDDDDDNVPNRLGRSFELSISACVQGIKQLSEAAAYKVVFRDLSHVFWDYLYVGNVSSSRIEPFLQELDLVLEFISSTVHDRVRTRVITDVMKASFEGILLILLAGDPPRAFSVQDAATVEEDFKFHVDLFWSDGHGLQADLIDKHSVNIKGILHLLHTDTESLITQFHLLIEDNYNPSGKTGKTMLPLPPTTGHWSPTEPNTVLRVLCHRNDKAATKFIKKNYNLPKKL
;
A
#
# COMPACT_ATOMS: atom_id res chain seq x y z
N MET A 1 -23.23 -60.30 43.11
CA MET A 1 -23.85 -58.96 43.06
C MET A 1 -25.17 -58.95 42.27
N LYS A 2 -25.25 -59.46 41.03
CA LYS A 2 -26.53 -59.53 40.27
C LYS A 2 -27.69 -60.27 40.98
N ARG A 3 -27.39 -61.16 41.94
CA ARG A 3 -28.40 -61.80 42.81
C ARG A 3 -29.07 -60.85 43.82
N HIS A 4 -28.53 -59.66 44.09
CA HIS A 4 -28.98 -58.75 45.15
C HIS A 4 -29.27 -57.33 44.66
N HIS A 5 -28.72 -56.94 43.51
CA HIS A 5 -29.05 -55.68 42.82
C HIS A 5 -28.94 -55.91 41.31
N SER A 6 -30.03 -55.68 40.57
CA SER A 6 -30.12 -55.96 39.12
C SER A 6 -29.18 -55.10 38.29
N LEU A 7 -28.86 -53.88 38.75
CA LEU A 7 -28.05 -52.87 38.04
C LEU A 7 -26.75 -52.50 38.77
N ALA A 8 -26.09 -53.47 39.43
CA ALA A 8 -24.93 -53.18 40.28
C ALA A 8 -23.74 -52.53 39.53
N THR A 9 -23.52 -52.90 38.26
CA THR A 9 -22.46 -52.32 37.44
C THR A 9 -22.82 -50.90 37.02
N GLY A 10 -24.07 -50.70 36.60
CA GLY A 10 -24.60 -49.40 36.22
C GLY A 10 -24.44 -48.37 37.35
N VAL A 11 -24.84 -48.71 38.59
CA VAL A 11 -24.77 -47.79 39.73
C VAL A 11 -23.31 -47.41 40.05
N ALA A 12 -22.40 -48.39 40.03
CA ALA A 12 -20.98 -48.13 40.27
C ALA A 12 -20.36 -47.21 39.19
N VAL A 13 -20.72 -47.46 37.93
CA VAL A 13 -20.23 -46.68 36.78
C VAL A 13 -20.81 -45.27 36.76
N ALA A 14 -22.10 -45.09 37.05
CA ALA A 14 -22.73 -43.77 37.18
C ALA A 14 -22.09 -42.96 38.32
N THR A 15 -21.83 -43.60 39.47
CA THR A 15 -21.13 -42.95 40.59
C THR A 15 -19.73 -42.51 40.19
N LEU A 16 -18.95 -43.38 39.54
CA LEU A 16 -17.61 -43.06 39.07
C LEU A 16 -17.61 -41.91 38.06
N HIS A 17 -18.58 -41.92 37.13
CA HIS A 17 -18.77 -40.87 36.13
C HIS A 17 -19.02 -39.52 36.78
N VAL A 18 -19.94 -39.43 37.74
CA VAL A 18 -20.24 -38.20 38.48
C VAL A 18 -19.02 -37.70 39.28
N CYS A 19 -18.34 -38.61 39.99
CA CYS A 19 -17.14 -38.26 40.76
C CYS A 19 -16.02 -37.73 39.86
N PHE A 20 -15.72 -38.42 38.75
CA PHE A 20 -14.69 -37.99 37.82
C PHE A 20 -15.06 -36.68 37.12
N GLY A 21 -16.33 -36.50 36.72
CA GLY A 21 -16.81 -35.26 36.12
C GLY A 21 -16.63 -34.04 37.02
N ASN A 22 -16.79 -34.20 38.34
CA ASN A 22 -16.52 -33.14 39.31
C ASN A 22 -15.03 -32.77 39.40
N GLU A 23 -14.13 -33.76 39.38
CA GLU A 23 -12.69 -33.51 39.35
C GLU A 23 -12.24 -32.92 38.01
N LEU A 24 -12.81 -33.37 36.90
CA LEU A 24 -12.56 -32.81 35.57
C LEU A 24 -12.93 -31.33 35.49
N LYS A 25 -14.07 -30.93 36.06
CA LYS A 25 -14.47 -29.51 36.14
C LYS A 25 -13.46 -28.67 36.92
N LYS A 26 -12.93 -29.18 38.03
CA LYS A 26 -11.88 -28.50 38.81
C LYS A 26 -10.58 -28.40 38.01
N PHE A 27 -10.19 -29.46 37.32
CA PHE A 27 -9.03 -29.47 36.43
C PHE A 27 -9.16 -28.40 35.35
N VAL A 28 -10.26 -28.38 34.59
CA VAL A 28 -10.52 -27.38 33.53
C VAL A 28 -10.44 -25.96 34.07
N SER A 29 -11.01 -25.71 35.25
CA SER A 29 -11.00 -24.39 35.89
C SER A 29 -9.59 -23.94 36.31
N SER A 30 -8.64 -24.87 36.43
CA SER A 30 -7.24 -24.60 36.80
C SER A 30 -6.31 -24.39 35.60
N VAL A 31 -6.78 -24.64 34.37
CA VAL A 31 -5.98 -24.49 33.15
C VAL A 31 -5.87 -23.01 32.77
N ASN A 32 -4.70 -22.41 33.04
CA ASN A 32 -4.41 -21.01 32.67
C ASN A 32 -3.92 -20.85 31.23
N GLU A 33 -3.20 -21.85 30.72
CA GLU A 33 -2.71 -21.89 29.33
C GLU A 33 -2.94 -23.31 28.78
N LEU A 34 -3.43 -23.38 27.55
CA LEU A 34 -3.69 -24.66 26.89
C LEU A 34 -2.37 -25.33 26.50
N THR A 35 -2.16 -26.55 26.99
CA THR A 35 -1.00 -27.39 26.67
C THR A 35 -1.45 -28.69 25.99
N PRO A 36 -0.54 -29.38 25.25
CA PRO A 36 -0.85 -30.69 24.67
C PRO A 36 -1.35 -31.69 25.72
N ASP A 37 -0.75 -31.71 26.91
CA ASP A 37 -1.13 -32.60 28.02
C ASP A 37 -2.55 -32.32 28.50
N ALA A 38 -2.95 -31.05 28.63
CA ALA A 38 -4.31 -30.68 29.02
C ALA A 38 -5.35 -31.16 27.99
N VAL A 39 -5.04 -31.05 26.69
CA VAL A 39 -5.90 -31.59 25.63
C VAL A 39 -5.96 -33.12 25.68
N GLN A 40 -4.84 -33.81 25.93
CA GLN A 40 -4.81 -35.27 26.09
C GLN A 40 -5.64 -35.75 27.27
N VAL A 41 -5.61 -35.04 28.41
CA VAL A 41 -6.47 -35.34 29.56
C VAL A 41 -7.95 -35.27 29.18
N LEU A 42 -8.34 -34.25 28.41
CA LEU A 42 -9.73 -34.08 27.95
C LEU A 42 -10.13 -35.16 26.94
N ILE A 43 -9.25 -35.55 26.02
CA ILE A 43 -9.49 -36.67 25.10
C ILE A 43 -9.62 -37.99 25.86
N ALA A 44 -8.78 -38.21 26.88
CA ALA A 44 -8.88 -39.40 27.72
C ALA A 44 -10.19 -39.40 28.54
N ALA A 45 -10.64 -38.24 29.02
CA ALA A 45 -11.91 -38.08 29.70
C ALA A 45 -13.11 -38.40 28.80
N ASP A 46 -13.10 -37.94 27.55
CA ASP A 46 -14.12 -38.28 26.55
C ASP A 46 -14.18 -39.80 26.28
N LYS A 47 -13.01 -40.43 26.10
CA LYS A 47 -12.92 -41.89 25.92
C LYS A 47 -13.43 -42.64 27.15
N LEU A 48 -13.08 -42.16 28.35
CA LEU A 48 -13.56 -42.73 29.61
C LEU A 48 -15.08 -42.66 29.66
N GLU A 49 -15.68 -41.48 29.43
CA GLU A 49 -17.14 -41.31 29.41
C GLU A 49 -17.81 -42.30 28.45
N LYS A 50 -17.34 -42.38 27.20
CA LYS A 50 -17.89 -43.30 26.20
C LYS A 50 -17.85 -44.76 26.67
N ASN A 51 -16.79 -45.17 27.39
CA ASN A 51 -16.69 -46.51 27.95
C ASN A 51 -17.63 -46.71 29.15
N LEU A 52 -17.72 -45.73 30.06
CA LEU A 52 -18.63 -45.77 31.20
C LEU A 52 -20.09 -45.87 30.73
N VAL A 53 -20.51 -45.01 29.81
CA VAL A 53 -21.89 -45.02 29.25
C VAL A 53 -22.19 -46.37 28.59
N LYS A 54 -21.27 -46.95 27.81
CA LYS A 54 -21.46 -48.29 27.21
C LYS A 54 -21.66 -49.38 28.26
N MET A 55 -20.87 -49.36 29.35
CA MET A 55 -21.03 -50.33 30.44
C MET A 55 -22.36 -50.17 31.17
N ALA A 56 -22.80 -48.93 31.39
CA ALA A 56 -24.10 -48.62 31.99
C ALA A 56 -25.27 -49.14 31.13
N VAL A 57 -25.22 -48.91 29.81
CA VAL A 57 -26.22 -49.40 28.86
C VAL A 57 -26.26 -50.94 28.84
N ALA A 58 -25.09 -51.59 28.80
CA ALA A 58 -25.01 -53.05 28.77
C ALA A 58 -25.52 -53.73 30.05
N ASP A 59 -25.35 -53.11 31.22
CA ASP A 59 -25.87 -53.66 32.48
C ASP A 59 -27.40 -53.51 32.59
N ALA A 60 -27.98 -52.56 31.86
CA ALA A 60 -29.40 -52.23 31.90
C ALA A 60 -30.24 -52.84 30.77
N GLU A 61 -29.66 -53.69 29.92
CA GLU A 61 -30.32 -54.30 28.76
C GLU A 61 -31.58 -55.12 29.15
N ASP A 62 -31.56 -55.79 30.30
CA ASP A 62 -32.66 -56.60 30.83
C ASP A 62 -33.57 -55.84 31.83
N SER A 63 -33.47 -54.51 31.93
CA SER A 63 -34.22 -53.70 32.90
C SER A 63 -35.54 -53.16 32.37
N ASP A 64 -36.55 -53.05 33.23
CA ASP A 64 -37.91 -52.59 32.88
C ASP A 64 -37.95 -51.16 32.32
N ASP A 65 -37.01 -50.29 32.73
CA ASP A 65 -36.90 -48.91 32.24
C ASP A 65 -35.84 -48.75 31.13
N GLY A 66 -35.16 -49.84 30.75
CA GLY A 66 -34.06 -49.84 29.78
C GLY A 66 -32.87 -48.98 30.20
N GLY A 67 -32.65 -48.77 31.50
CA GLY A 67 -31.54 -47.98 32.05
C GLY A 67 -31.72 -46.47 31.96
N LYS A 68 -32.92 -45.98 31.61
CA LYS A 68 -33.18 -44.54 31.42
C LYS A 68 -32.89 -43.71 32.66
N ALA A 69 -33.28 -44.17 33.85
CA ALA A 69 -33.02 -43.44 35.08
C ALA A 69 -31.51 -43.28 35.33
N LEU A 70 -30.73 -44.32 35.04
CA LEU A 70 -29.30 -44.35 35.26
C LEU A 70 -28.52 -43.46 34.28
N ILE A 71 -28.93 -43.47 33.00
CA ILE A 71 -28.31 -42.62 31.98
C ILE A 71 -28.63 -41.14 32.21
N GLN A 72 -29.79 -40.81 32.79
CA GLN A 72 -30.13 -39.43 33.15
C GLN A 72 -29.22 -38.86 34.25
N GLU A 73 -28.67 -39.71 35.12
CA GLU A 73 -27.71 -39.28 36.16
C GLU A 73 -26.31 -39.01 35.58
N MET A 74 -25.98 -39.59 34.43
CA MET A 74 -24.68 -39.46 33.75
C MET A 74 -24.65 -38.25 32.80
N ILE A 75 -24.61 -37.03 33.37
CA ILE A 75 -24.56 -35.78 32.60
C ILE A 75 -23.24 -35.71 31.79
N PRO A 76 -23.28 -35.58 30.45
CA PRO A 76 -22.09 -35.60 29.62
C PRO A 76 -20.99 -34.63 30.07
N PHE A 77 -19.74 -35.05 29.94
CA PHE A 77 -18.57 -34.22 30.26
C PHE A 77 -18.36 -33.10 29.24
N GLU A 78 -18.92 -33.24 28.04
CA GLU A 78 -18.79 -32.28 26.94
C GLU A 78 -17.33 -31.93 26.62
N ALA A 79 -16.42 -32.90 26.78
CA ALA A 79 -14.98 -32.67 26.68
C ALA A 79 -14.55 -32.06 25.34
N GLU A 80 -15.19 -32.42 24.22
CA GLU A 80 -14.94 -31.79 22.92
C GLU A 80 -15.32 -30.30 22.88
N ALA A 81 -16.44 -29.91 23.51
CA ALA A 81 -16.84 -28.51 23.62
C ALA A 81 -15.88 -27.73 24.53
N VAL A 82 -15.46 -28.35 25.65
CA VAL A 82 -14.45 -27.76 26.54
C VAL A 82 -13.11 -27.56 25.82
N ILE A 83 -12.65 -28.53 25.03
CA ILE A 83 -11.45 -28.38 24.20
C ILE A 83 -11.62 -27.21 23.23
N SER A 84 -12.76 -27.13 22.53
CA SER A 84 -13.07 -26.04 21.60
C SER A 84 -12.97 -24.67 22.27
N ASP A 85 -13.58 -24.49 23.44
CA ASP A 85 -13.56 -23.22 24.17
C ASP A 85 -12.16 -22.85 24.68
N LEU A 86 -11.40 -23.83 25.16
CA LEU A 86 -10.01 -23.62 25.58
C LEU A 86 -9.11 -23.23 24.40
N VAL A 87 -9.27 -23.86 23.23
CA VAL A 87 -8.54 -23.51 22.01
C VAL A 87 -8.90 -22.09 21.56
N LYS A 88 -10.18 -21.72 21.54
CA LYS A 88 -10.61 -20.35 21.21
C LYS A 88 -10.02 -19.32 22.16
N SER A 89 -9.99 -19.62 23.46
CA SER A 89 -9.33 -18.77 24.47
C SER A 89 -7.83 -18.64 24.22
N TRP A 90 -7.16 -19.75 23.88
CA TRP A 90 -5.74 -19.76 23.51
C TRP A 90 -5.48 -18.92 22.25
N VAL A 91 -6.27 -19.09 21.19
CA VAL A 91 -6.18 -18.31 19.95
C VAL A 91 -6.33 -16.82 20.25
N ARG A 92 -7.37 -16.43 20.98
CA ARG A 92 -7.59 -15.02 21.38
C ARG A 92 -6.38 -14.44 22.11
N THR A 93 -5.83 -15.19 23.07
CA THR A 93 -4.66 -14.76 23.84
C THR A 93 -3.42 -14.58 22.96
N ARG A 94 -3.17 -15.51 22.02
CA ARG A 94 -2.04 -15.44 21.09
C ARG A 94 -2.17 -14.26 20.13
N VAL A 95 -3.36 -14.06 19.58
CA VAL A 95 -3.66 -12.94 18.66
C VAL A 95 -3.53 -11.59 19.37
N GLU A 96 -4.03 -11.44 20.60
CA GLU A 96 -3.91 -10.18 21.34
C GLU A 96 -2.45 -9.86 21.68
N ARG A 97 -1.68 -10.86 22.12
CA ARG A 97 -0.24 -10.70 22.38
C ARG A 97 0.52 -10.27 21.13
N LEU A 98 0.21 -10.87 19.97
CA LEU A 98 0.80 -10.49 18.69
C LEU A 98 0.46 -9.04 18.33
N ARG A 99 -0.82 -8.63 18.49
CA ARG A 99 -1.25 -7.25 18.22
C ARG A 99 -0.48 -6.24 19.06
N GLU A 100 -0.46 -6.42 20.38
CA GLU A 100 0.27 -5.52 21.28
C GLU A 100 1.78 -5.48 20.96
N TRP A 101 2.34 -6.63 20.59
CA TRP A 101 3.74 -6.72 20.20
C TRP A 101 4.01 -5.95 18.89
N VAL A 102 3.15 -6.11 17.88
CA VAL A 102 3.23 -5.37 16.61
C VAL A 102 3.18 -3.88 16.84
N ASP A 103 2.22 -3.40 17.64
CA ASP A 103 2.05 -1.97 17.92
C ASP A 103 3.29 -1.38 18.61
N ARG A 104 3.85 -2.08 19.60
CA ARG A 104 5.06 -1.63 20.30
C ARG A 104 6.29 -1.59 19.40
N ASN A 105 6.48 -2.60 18.54
CA ASN A 105 7.66 -2.67 17.67
C ASN A 105 7.60 -1.64 16.55
N LEU A 106 6.43 -1.40 15.97
CA LEU A 106 6.25 -0.37 14.94
C LEU A 106 6.54 1.04 15.47
N GLN A 107 6.20 1.33 16.73
CA GLN A 107 6.53 2.61 17.36
C GLN A 107 8.05 2.83 17.52
N GLN A 108 8.83 1.76 17.58
CA GLN A 108 10.29 1.80 17.74
C GLN A 108 11.04 1.62 16.42
N GLU A 109 10.33 1.33 15.33
CA GLU A 109 10.93 1.03 14.03
C GLU A 109 11.47 2.31 13.37
N ILE A 110 12.76 2.30 13.05
CA ILE A 110 13.50 3.41 12.44
C ILE A 110 13.67 3.25 10.93
N TRP A 111 13.29 2.10 10.36
CA TRP A 111 13.34 1.84 8.92
C TRP A 111 14.76 1.96 8.34
N ASN A 112 15.74 1.40 9.05
CA ASN A 112 17.16 1.52 8.71
C ASN A 112 17.51 0.69 7.44
N PRO A 113 17.97 1.32 6.34
CA PRO A 113 18.37 0.63 5.11
C PRO A 113 19.61 -0.26 5.26
N GLN A 114 20.37 -0.10 6.34
CA GLN A 114 21.56 -0.90 6.66
C GLN A 114 21.28 -2.05 7.63
N ALA A 115 20.02 -2.24 8.06
CA ALA A 115 19.68 -3.26 9.07
C ALA A 115 20.01 -4.70 8.63
N ASN A 116 19.89 -5.00 7.34
CA ASN A 116 20.21 -6.30 6.76
C ASN A 116 20.45 -6.19 5.24
N GLN A 117 20.95 -7.26 4.64
CA GLN A 117 21.26 -7.32 3.20
C GLN A 117 20.03 -7.14 2.31
N GLU A 118 18.86 -7.60 2.75
CA GLU A 118 17.60 -7.45 2.01
C GLU A 118 16.98 -6.04 2.15
N ARG A 119 17.54 -5.20 3.02
CA ARG A 119 17.05 -3.86 3.36
C ARG A 119 15.58 -3.86 3.75
N VAL A 120 15.22 -4.79 4.62
CA VAL A 120 13.87 -5.00 5.16
C VAL A 120 13.84 -4.61 6.64
N ALA A 121 12.69 -4.16 7.14
CA ALA A 121 12.53 -3.84 8.55
C ALA A 121 12.59 -5.12 9.42
N PRO A 122 13.43 -5.15 10.48
CA PRO A 122 13.50 -6.28 11.40
C PRO A 122 12.13 -6.61 12.04
N SER A 123 11.32 -5.59 12.33
CA SER A 123 9.96 -5.77 12.88
C SER A 123 9.05 -6.60 11.96
N GLY A 124 9.18 -6.47 10.64
CA GLY A 124 8.40 -7.23 9.67
C GLY A 124 8.81 -8.70 9.62
N VAL A 125 10.11 -8.98 9.66
CA VAL A 125 10.65 -10.36 9.71
C VAL A 125 10.21 -11.06 10.99
N GLU A 126 10.30 -10.36 12.11
CA GLU A 126 9.94 -10.89 13.42
C GLU A 126 8.43 -11.12 13.56
N THR A 127 7.60 -10.23 13.00
CA THR A 127 6.13 -10.45 12.94
C THR A 127 5.80 -11.75 12.20
N LEU A 128 6.43 -11.99 11.06
CA LEU A 128 6.25 -13.24 10.30
C LEU A 128 6.72 -14.47 11.09
N ARG A 129 7.84 -14.36 11.82
CA ARG A 129 8.34 -15.43 12.69
C ARG A 129 7.34 -15.77 13.79
N VAL A 130 6.78 -14.78 14.47
CA VAL A 130 5.79 -15.01 15.55
C VAL A 130 4.50 -15.61 15.00
N ILE A 131 4.04 -15.18 13.81
CA ILE A 131 2.91 -15.80 13.11
C ILE A 131 3.20 -17.28 12.84
N ASP A 132 4.39 -17.58 12.33
CA ASP A 132 4.80 -18.95 12.02
C ASP A 132 4.84 -19.84 13.27
N GLU A 133 5.50 -19.37 14.34
CA GLU A 133 5.59 -20.09 15.61
C GLU A 133 4.21 -20.31 16.25
N THR A 134 3.28 -19.38 16.04
CA THR A 134 1.90 -19.55 16.52
C THR A 134 1.17 -20.64 15.74
N LEU A 135 1.37 -20.73 14.43
CA LEU A 135 0.80 -21.80 13.60
C LEU A 135 1.41 -23.16 13.96
N GLU A 136 2.73 -23.24 14.13
CA GLU A 136 3.40 -24.46 14.57
C GLU A 136 2.89 -24.92 15.93
N ALA A 137 2.79 -24.00 16.90
CA ALA A 137 2.24 -24.30 18.22
C ALA A 137 0.78 -24.79 18.16
N PHE A 138 -0.04 -24.24 17.25
CA PHE A 138 -1.41 -24.70 17.05
C PHE A 138 -1.45 -26.15 16.56
N PHE A 139 -0.68 -26.50 15.53
CA PHE A 139 -0.66 -27.87 14.99
C PHE A 139 -0.03 -28.90 15.93
N LEU A 140 0.82 -28.47 16.88
CA LEU A 140 1.33 -29.34 17.94
C LEU A 140 0.29 -29.70 19.00
N LEU A 141 -0.82 -28.94 19.11
CA LEU A 141 -1.92 -29.30 19.99
C LEU A 141 -2.67 -30.50 19.39
N PRO A 142 -2.94 -31.56 20.16
CA PRO A 142 -3.64 -32.75 19.67
C PRO A 142 -5.15 -32.48 19.56
N ILE A 143 -5.55 -31.52 18.75
CA ILE A 143 -6.94 -31.07 18.61
C ILE A 143 -7.70 -32.02 17.67
N PRO A 144 -8.81 -32.64 18.11
CA PRO A 144 -9.59 -33.55 17.26
C PRO A 144 -10.29 -32.86 16.07
N MET A 145 -10.46 -31.54 16.12
CA MET A 145 -11.26 -30.73 15.17
C MET A 145 -10.49 -29.53 14.59
N HIS A 146 -9.21 -29.71 14.24
CA HIS A 146 -8.37 -28.65 13.63
C HIS A 146 -9.07 -27.81 12.53
N PRO A 147 -9.79 -28.40 11.54
CA PRO A 147 -10.40 -27.64 10.45
C PRO A 147 -11.48 -26.65 10.90
N ALA A 148 -12.15 -26.91 12.02
CA ALA A 148 -13.21 -26.03 12.53
C ALA A 148 -12.66 -24.81 13.28
N LEU A 149 -11.47 -24.93 13.87
CA LEU A 149 -10.87 -23.90 14.74
C LEU A 149 -9.77 -23.10 14.05
N LEU A 150 -9.13 -23.68 13.03
CA LEU A 150 -8.08 -23.01 12.25
C LEU A 150 -8.54 -21.67 11.60
N PRO A 151 -9.76 -21.54 11.03
CA PRO A 151 -10.19 -20.28 10.42
C PRO A 151 -10.22 -19.09 11.40
N GLU A 152 -10.54 -19.32 12.68
CA GLU A 152 -10.53 -18.28 13.71
C GLU A 152 -9.11 -17.78 13.98
N LEU A 153 -8.14 -18.69 14.06
CA LEU A 153 -6.72 -18.36 14.18
C LEU A 153 -6.21 -17.60 12.94
N MET A 154 -6.47 -18.13 11.74
CA MET A 154 -6.02 -17.52 10.49
C MET A 154 -6.55 -16.10 10.31
N ASN A 155 -7.83 -15.85 10.63
CA ASN A 155 -8.43 -14.51 10.58
C ASN A 155 -7.78 -13.56 11.60
N GLY A 156 -7.52 -14.04 12.82
CA GLY A 156 -6.84 -13.27 13.85
C GLY A 156 -5.42 -12.85 13.43
N LEU A 157 -4.65 -13.78 12.87
CA LEU A 157 -3.29 -13.54 12.37
C LEU A 157 -3.30 -12.59 11.15
N ASP A 158 -4.22 -12.81 10.20
CA ASP A 158 -4.37 -11.95 9.02
C ASP A 158 -4.70 -10.50 9.42
N ARG A 159 -5.62 -10.29 10.37
CA ARG A 159 -5.92 -8.93 10.86
C ARG A 159 -4.74 -8.28 11.56
N CYS A 160 -3.94 -9.03 12.33
CA CYS A 160 -2.74 -8.49 12.97
C CYS A 160 -1.71 -8.06 11.92
N MET A 161 -1.49 -8.90 10.91
CA MET A 161 -0.56 -8.60 9.83
C MET A 161 -1.06 -7.44 8.95
N GLN A 162 -2.36 -7.37 8.69
CA GLN A 162 -2.99 -6.23 8.00
C GLN A 162 -2.78 -4.94 8.78
N SER A 163 -2.99 -4.95 10.11
CA SER A 163 -2.73 -3.79 10.97
C SER A 163 -1.27 -3.33 10.86
N TYR A 164 -0.32 -4.28 10.88
CA TYR A 164 1.08 -3.97 10.65
C TYR A 164 1.29 -3.24 9.32
N ILE A 165 0.76 -3.78 8.22
CA ILE A 165 0.91 -3.24 6.86
C ILE A 165 0.31 -1.84 6.74
N LEU A 166 -0.89 -1.62 7.29
CA LEU A 166 -1.55 -0.31 7.26
C LEU A 166 -0.75 0.75 8.03
N ASN A 167 -0.15 0.39 9.16
CA ASN A 167 0.71 1.29 9.93
C ASN A 167 2.03 1.61 9.21
N VAL A 168 2.59 0.68 8.43
CA VAL A 168 3.77 0.95 7.58
C VAL A 168 3.50 2.11 6.61
N GLN A 169 2.27 2.24 6.11
CA GLN A 169 1.88 3.29 5.16
C GLN A 169 1.59 4.64 5.85
N SER A 170 1.32 4.63 7.16
CA SER A 170 0.86 5.82 7.88
C SER A 170 1.90 6.95 7.81
N GLY A 171 1.44 8.18 7.57
CA GLY A 171 2.29 9.38 7.54
C GLY A 171 3.11 9.62 6.27
N CYS A 172 3.09 8.72 5.27
CA CYS A 172 3.87 8.89 4.03
C CYS A 172 3.34 10.00 3.09
N GLY A 173 2.18 10.59 3.40
CA GLY A 173 1.52 11.61 2.56
C GLY A 173 0.84 11.02 1.31
N SER A 174 0.07 11.84 0.63
CA SER A 174 -0.51 11.54 -0.68
C SER A 174 0.10 12.44 -1.76
N PRO A 175 0.04 12.06 -3.05
CA PRO A 175 0.47 12.94 -4.14
C PRO A 175 -0.08 14.37 -4.03
N SER A 176 -1.36 14.50 -3.68
CA SER A 176 -2.02 15.80 -3.47
C SER A 176 -1.44 16.66 -2.35
N THR A 177 -0.76 16.07 -1.36
CA THR A 177 -0.10 16.82 -0.28
C THR A 177 1.35 17.19 -0.61
N LEU A 178 1.96 16.51 -1.58
CA LEU A 178 3.37 16.68 -1.95
C LEU A 178 3.54 17.57 -3.18
N THR A 179 2.53 17.67 -4.03
CA THR A 179 2.55 18.56 -5.21
C THR A 179 2.34 20.02 -4.79
N PRO A 180 3.08 20.99 -5.38
CA PRO A 180 2.84 22.41 -5.18
C PRO A 180 1.40 22.81 -5.49
N ALA A 181 0.83 23.70 -4.67
CA ALA A 181 -0.49 24.25 -4.94
C ALA A 181 -0.49 25.03 -6.27
N MET A 182 -1.53 24.85 -7.07
CA MET A 182 -1.68 25.53 -8.35
C MET A 182 -1.69 27.06 -8.17
N PRO A 183 -0.73 27.82 -8.74
CA PRO A 183 -0.74 29.27 -8.63
C PRO A 183 -1.90 29.87 -9.43
N ALA A 184 -2.37 31.05 -9.01
CA ALA A 184 -3.41 31.77 -9.73
C ALA A 184 -2.95 32.16 -11.14
N LEU A 185 -3.88 32.22 -12.09
CA LEU A 185 -3.57 32.58 -13.47
C LEU A 185 -3.03 34.01 -13.54
N THR A 186 -1.79 34.14 -14.02
CA THR A 186 -1.12 35.43 -14.26
C THR A 186 -0.75 35.55 -15.73
N SER A 187 -0.63 36.79 -16.23
CA SER A 187 -0.22 37.06 -17.62
C SER A 187 1.27 37.40 -17.71
N CYS A 188 1.96 36.85 -18.71
CA CYS A 188 3.31 37.29 -19.05
C CYS A 188 3.34 38.74 -19.53
N ALA A 189 4.31 39.52 -19.04
CA ALA A 189 4.54 40.88 -19.51
C ALA A 189 5.50 40.90 -20.70
N ALA A 190 4.97 40.79 -21.92
CA ALA A 190 5.82 40.93 -23.12
C ALA A 190 6.51 42.31 -23.16
N GLY A 191 7.85 42.30 -23.21
CA GLY A 191 8.63 43.43 -23.70
C GLY A 191 8.98 44.56 -22.72
N THR A 192 9.54 44.26 -21.54
CA THR A 192 10.48 45.21 -20.92
C THR A 192 11.90 44.68 -21.11
N LYS A 193 12.54 45.10 -22.22
CA LYS A 193 14.00 45.27 -22.24
C LYS A 193 14.29 46.21 -21.08
N HIS A 194 14.68 45.69 -19.93
CA HIS A 194 15.13 46.54 -18.85
C HIS A 194 16.42 47.17 -19.37
N GLY A 195 16.36 48.46 -19.69
CA GLY A 195 17.54 49.21 -20.09
C GLY A 195 18.61 49.05 -19.02
N VAL A 196 19.80 48.59 -19.45
CA VAL A 196 21.19 48.98 -19.10
C VAL A 196 21.57 49.30 -17.63
N PHE A 197 20.66 49.26 -16.67
CA PHE A 197 20.91 49.42 -15.24
C PHE A 197 20.04 48.43 -14.45
N LYS A 198 20.36 47.14 -14.57
CA LYS A 198 20.05 46.20 -13.50
C LYS A 198 21.32 45.97 -12.70
N LYS A 199 21.23 46.30 -11.41
CA LYS A 199 22.10 45.79 -10.35
C LYS A 199 22.34 44.31 -10.65
N LYS A 200 23.62 43.93 -10.80
CA LYS A 200 24.06 42.57 -11.07
C LYS A 200 23.60 41.67 -9.92
N GLU A 201 22.36 41.17 -9.99
CA GLU A 201 21.97 40.00 -9.21
C GLU A 201 22.89 38.89 -9.68
N LYS A 202 23.66 38.36 -8.73
CA LYS A 202 24.56 37.24 -8.99
C LYS A 202 23.74 36.13 -9.67
N PRO A 203 24.31 35.40 -10.64
CA PRO A 203 23.68 34.15 -11.05
C PRO A 203 23.39 33.37 -9.77
N ASN A 204 22.13 32.95 -9.57
CA ASN A 204 21.80 32.00 -8.53
C ASN A 204 22.67 30.78 -8.83
N THR A 205 23.82 30.72 -8.15
CA THR A 205 24.67 29.55 -8.18
C THR A 205 23.80 28.52 -7.51
N VAL A 206 23.31 27.55 -8.27
CA VAL A 206 22.62 26.39 -7.72
C VAL A 206 23.59 25.85 -6.67
N GLN A 207 23.28 26.08 -5.40
CA GLN A 207 24.00 25.42 -4.34
C GLN A 207 23.60 23.96 -4.51
N GLN A 208 24.50 23.14 -5.03
CA GLN A 208 24.35 21.69 -5.00
C GLN A 208 24.11 21.32 -3.54
N LYS A 209 22.85 21.05 -3.20
CA LYS A 209 22.55 20.32 -1.98
C LYS A 209 22.96 18.89 -2.31
N ASN A 210 24.09 18.45 -1.76
CA ASN A 210 24.50 17.06 -1.91
C ASN A 210 23.36 16.17 -1.43
N LEU A 211 22.81 15.36 -2.33
CA LEU A 211 21.87 14.29 -1.99
C LEU A 211 22.62 13.26 -1.15
N HIS A 212 22.56 13.41 0.17
CA HIS A 212 23.14 12.46 1.11
C HIS A 212 22.13 11.32 1.38
N PHE A 213 22.24 10.23 0.61
CA PHE A 213 21.45 9.01 0.84
C PHE A 213 22.02 8.12 1.97
N SER A 214 23.21 8.46 2.48
CA SER A 214 23.98 7.66 3.45
C SER A 214 23.93 8.20 4.88
N ASP A 215 23.30 9.34 5.13
CA ASP A 215 23.33 9.97 6.45
C ASP A 215 22.25 9.37 7.37
N VAL A 216 22.71 8.55 8.31
CA VAL A 216 21.91 7.92 9.36
C VAL A 216 21.28 8.96 10.29
N ASP A 217 21.80 10.20 10.28
CA ASP A 217 21.31 11.34 11.07
C ASP A 217 20.17 12.12 10.39
N SER A 218 19.65 11.66 9.25
CA SER A 218 18.44 12.22 8.67
C SER A 218 17.22 11.90 9.55
N THR A 219 16.82 12.88 10.36
CA THR A 219 15.63 12.83 11.24
C THR A 219 14.29 12.73 10.48
N ASP A 220 14.30 12.50 9.17
CA ASP A 220 13.07 12.34 8.37
C ASP A 220 12.66 10.87 8.34
N PRO A 221 11.64 10.44 9.11
CA PRO A 221 11.17 9.06 9.09
C PRO A 221 10.61 8.65 7.72
N PHE A 222 10.39 9.58 6.80
CA PHE A 222 9.90 9.37 5.44
C PHE A 222 10.93 9.79 4.38
N GLY A 223 12.22 9.75 4.68
CA GLY A 223 13.27 9.85 3.66
C GLY A 223 13.18 8.74 2.62
N LEU A 224 13.75 8.98 1.43
CA LEU A 224 13.77 7.98 0.35
C LEU A 224 14.33 6.62 0.80
N PRO A 225 15.46 6.54 1.55
CA PRO A 225 15.95 5.26 2.05
C PRO A 225 14.93 4.51 2.91
N GLN A 226 14.27 5.20 3.83
CA GLN A 226 13.26 4.63 4.72
C GLN A 226 12.02 4.18 3.94
N LEU A 227 11.58 4.93 2.92
CA LEU A 227 10.48 4.52 2.04
C LEU A 227 10.84 3.28 1.22
N CYS A 228 12.08 3.16 0.73
CA CYS A 228 12.56 1.96 0.06
C CYS A 228 12.52 0.72 0.98
N VAL A 229 12.96 0.86 2.25
CA VAL A 229 12.88 -0.22 3.24
C VAL A 229 11.44 -0.66 3.49
N ARG A 230 10.50 0.29 3.62
CA ARG A 230 9.07 -0.01 3.76
C ARG A 230 8.54 -0.81 2.57
N ILE A 231 8.86 -0.37 1.34
CA ILE A 231 8.46 -1.06 0.10
C ILE A 231 9.01 -2.50 0.07
N ASN A 232 10.30 -2.68 0.37
CA ASN A 232 10.93 -3.99 0.42
C ASN A 232 10.27 -4.89 1.50
N THR A 233 9.97 -4.31 2.66
CA THR A 233 9.31 -5.03 3.77
C THR A 233 7.94 -5.55 3.35
N LEU A 234 7.10 -4.73 2.72
CA LEU A 234 5.80 -5.17 2.21
C LEU A 234 5.94 -6.22 1.10
N HIS A 235 6.97 -6.13 0.26
CA HIS A 235 7.24 -7.14 -0.76
C HIS A 235 7.59 -8.50 -0.13
N VAL A 236 8.49 -8.51 0.86
CA VAL A 236 8.90 -9.74 1.57
C VAL A 236 7.74 -10.33 2.35
N ILE A 237 6.96 -9.51 3.07
CA ILE A 237 5.75 -9.96 3.77
C ILE A 237 4.83 -10.69 2.80
N ARG A 238 4.46 -10.06 1.68
CA ARG A 238 3.59 -10.70 0.69
C ARG A 238 4.11 -12.06 0.23
N LYS A 239 5.41 -12.14 -0.10
CA LYS A 239 6.04 -13.39 -0.52
C LYS A 239 5.99 -14.47 0.57
N GLN A 240 6.23 -14.10 1.82
CA GLN A 240 6.26 -15.05 2.94
C GLN A 240 4.85 -15.50 3.34
N LEU A 241 3.83 -14.64 3.23
CA LEU A 241 2.44 -15.02 3.46
C LEU A 241 1.98 -16.10 2.45
N ASP A 242 2.36 -15.98 1.17
CA ASP A 242 2.09 -17.02 0.16
C ASP A 242 2.74 -18.38 0.52
N VAL A 243 3.91 -18.37 1.17
CA VAL A 243 4.61 -19.58 1.62
C VAL A 243 3.93 -20.17 2.85
N LEU A 244 3.57 -19.30 3.82
CA LEU A 244 2.86 -19.69 5.04
C LEU A 244 1.51 -20.35 4.71
N GLU A 245 0.72 -19.76 3.81
CA GLU A 245 -0.56 -20.32 3.37
C GLU A 245 -0.39 -21.76 2.83
N LYS A 246 0.59 -21.97 1.95
CA LYS A 246 0.86 -23.30 1.38
C LYS A 246 1.28 -24.31 2.46
N ARG A 247 2.11 -23.91 3.41
CA ARG A 247 2.53 -24.79 4.52
C ARG A 247 1.36 -25.13 5.44
N THR A 248 0.52 -24.16 5.79
CA THR A 248 -0.68 -24.39 6.60
C THR A 248 -1.64 -25.39 5.94
N ILE A 249 -1.84 -25.30 4.62
CA ILE A 249 -2.66 -26.26 3.86
C ILE A 249 -2.07 -27.68 3.94
N LEU A 250 -0.74 -27.82 3.83
CA LEU A 250 -0.07 -29.12 3.95
C LEU A 250 -0.20 -29.71 5.36
N GLN A 251 0.03 -28.91 6.41
CA GLN A 251 -0.10 -29.35 7.81
C GLN A 251 -1.52 -29.78 8.16
N LEU A 252 -2.53 -29.10 7.60
CA LEU A 252 -3.93 -29.47 7.77
C LEU A 252 -4.23 -30.85 7.15
N ARG A 253 -3.66 -31.14 5.97
CA ARG A 253 -3.79 -32.44 5.29
C ARG A 253 -3.11 -33.56 6.10
N ASP A 254 -1.92 -33.30 6.63
CA ASP A 254 -1.15 -34.28 7.42
C ASP A 254 -1.80 -34.62 8.77
N SER A 255 -2.63 -33.71 9.31
CA SER A 255 -3.35 -33.90 10.58
C SER A 255 -4.52 -34.90 10.50
N GLY A 256 -4.64 -35.67 9.41
CA GLY A 256 -5.65 -36.73 9.26
C GLY A 256 -7.06 -36.23 8.98
N CYS A 257 -7.22 -34.94 8.70
CA CYS A 257 -8.47 -34.35 8.25
C CYS A 257 -8.65 -34.64 6.75
N VAL A 258 -8.97 -35.90 6.43
CA VAL A 258 -9.33 -36.33 5.07
C VAL A 258 -10.63 -35.63 4.70
N VAL A 259 -10.53 -34.61 3.85
CA VAL A 259 -11.64 -34.23 3.00
C VAL A 259 -11.54 -35.17 1.81
N ASP A 260 -12.59 -35.93 1.55
CA ASP A 260 -12.67 -36.81 0.38
C ASP A 260 -12.16 -36.06 -0.87
N ASP A 261 -11.32 -36.73 -1.67
CA ASP A 261 -10.61 -36.19 -2.85
C ASP A 261 -11.54 -35.64 -3.97
N ASP A 262 -12.87 -35.65 -3.76
CA ASP A 262 -13.91 -35.18 -4.69
C ASP A 262 -14.52 -33.80 -4.34
N ASP A 263 -14.16 -33.18 -3.20
CA ASP A 263 -14.64 -31.83 -2.86
C ASP A 263 -13.59 -30.77 -3.25
N ASP A 264 -13.77 -30.13 -4.41
CA ASP A 264 -13.06 -28.93 -4.92
C ASP A 264 -13.08 -27.72 -3.94
N ASN A 265 -13.53 -27.93 -2.70
CA ASN A 265 -13.94 -26.95 -1.71
C ASN A 265 -12.98 -26.85 -0.51
N VAL A 266 -11.89 -27.63 -0.44
CA VAL A 266 -10.84 -27.45 0.60
C VAL A 266 -10.21 -26.04 0.55
N PRO A 267 -9.86 -25.48 -0.63
CA PRO A 267 -9.43 -24.09 -0.73
C PRO A 267 -10.54 -23.09 -0.36
N ASN A 268 -11.80 -23.52 -0.45
CA ASN A 268 -12.98 -22.69 -0.26
C ASN A 268 -13.46 -22.67 1.22
N ARG A 269 -13.21 -23.75 1.99
CA ARG A 269 -13.55 -23.87 3.42
C ARG A 269 -12.51 -23.27 4.35
N LEU A 270 -11.22 -23.29 3.97
CA LEU A 270 -10.18 -22.59 4.72
C LEU A 270 -10.26 -21.06 4.51
N GLY A 271 -10.98 -20.62 3.47
CA GLY A 271 -10.87 -19.26 2.96
C GLY A 271 -9.47 -19.02 2.39
N ARG A 272 -9.33 -18.08 1.46
CA ARG A 272 -8.00 -17.61 1.07
C ARG A 272 -7.35 -17.02 2.31
N SER A 273 -6.33 -17.68 2.83
CA SER A 273 -5.66 -17.23 4.04
C SER A 273 -4.84 -15.99 3.71
N PHE A 274 -4.79 -15.04 4.65
CA PHE A 274 -4.05 -13.79 4.48
C PHE A 274 -4.52 -12.86 3.33
N GLU A 275 -5.75 -13.03 2.81
CA GLU A 275 -6.25 -12.22 1.68
C GLU A 275 -6.25 -10.72 2.01
N LEU A 276 -6.59 -10.34 3.26
CA LEU A 276 -6.59 -8.94 3.70
C LEU A 276 -5.17 -8.37 3.67
N SER A 277 -4.20 -9.11 4.20
CA SER A 277 -2.79 -8.72 4.24
C SER A 277 -2.15 -8.68 2.87
N ILE A 278 -2.43 -9.66 2.00
CA ILE A 278 -1.90 -9.69 0.62
C ILE A 278 -2.42 -8.48 -0.16
N SER A 279 -3.72 -8.20 -0.08
CA SER A 279 -4.34 -7.03 -0.70
C SER A 279 -3.74 -5.72 -0.16
N ALA A 280 -3.59 -5.62 1.16
CA ALA A 280 -2.97 -4.47 1.83
C ALA A 280 -1.51 -4.28 1.39
N CYS A 281 -0.72 -5.34 1.21
CA CYS A 281 0.65 -5.24 0.71
C CYS A 281 0.70 -4.67 -0.71
N VAL A 282 -0.17 -5.14 -1.61
CA VAL A 282 -0.23 -4.63 -2.99
C VAL A 282 -0.56 -3.14 -3.00
N GLN A 283 -1.57 -2.74 -2.23
CA GLN A 283 -1.97 -1.34 -2.12
C GLN A 283 -0.93 -0.47 -1.39
N GLY A 284 -0.23 -1.03 -0.40
CA GLY A 284 0.82 -0.33 0.34
C GLY A 284 2.08 -0.10 -0.46
N ILE A 285 2.53 -1.11 -1.21
CA ILE A 285 3.57 -0.92 -2.22
C ILE A 285 3.10 0.14 -3.21
N LYS A 286 1.81 0.13 -3.59
CA LYS A 286 1.21 1.14 -4.46
C LYS A 286 1.47 2.57 -3.98
N GLN A 287 0.96 2.87 -2.80
CA GLN A 287 0.97 4.20 -2.22
C GLN A 287 2.37 4.65 -1.80
N LEU A 288 3.20 3.77 -1.25
CA LEU A 288 4.57 4.12 -0.85
C LEU A 288 5.44 4.51 -2.05
N SER A 289 5.28 3.80 -3.18
CA SER A 289 5.97 4.11 -4.44
C SER A 289 5.58 5.49 -4.97
N GLU A 290 4.28 5.81 -4.97
CA GLU A 290 3.76 7.13 -5.35
C GLU A 290 4.28 8.21 -4.38
N ALA A 291 4.18 8.00 -3.07
CA ALA A 291 4.69 8.94 -2.07
C ALA A 291 6.19 9.22 -2.22
N ALA A 292 7.01 8.18 -2.42
CA ALA A 292 8.44 8.31 -2.65
C ALA A 292 8.73 9.13 -3.92
N ALA A 293 8.03 8.83 -5.02
CA ALA A 293 8.20 9.53 -6.29
C ALA A 293 7.89 11.02 -6.18
N TYR A 294 6.74 11.39 -5.62
CA TYR A 294 6.36 12.80 -5.50
C TYR A 294 7.22 13.55 -4.50
N LYS A 295 7.64 12.91 -3.40
CA LYS A 295 8.58 13.52 -2.46
C LYS A 295 9.91 13.82 -3.14
N VAL A 296 10.49 12.84 -3.85
CA VAL A 296 11.74 13.03 -4.59
C VAL A 296 11.62 14.21 -5.54
N VAL A 297 10.61 14.22 -6.41
CA VAL A 297 10.49 15.21 -7.47
C VAL A 297 10.16 16.61 -6.95
N PHE A 298 9.19 16.73 -6.05
CA PHE A 298 8.65 18.04 -5.64
C PHE A 298 9.26 18.61 -4.37
N ARG A 299 9.91 17.78 -3.54
CA ARG A 299 10.52 18.22 -2.28
C ARG A 299 12.03 18.08 -2.30
N ASP A 300 12.56 16.91 -2.64
CA ASP A 300 13.99 16.65 -2.52
C ASP A 300 14.78 17.27 -3.68
N LEU A 301 14.22 17.24 -4.89
CA LEU A 301 14.79 17.83 -6.11
C LEU A 301 14.21 19.22 -6.45
N SER A 302 13.42 19.84 -5.55
CA SER A 302 12.71 21.08 -5.84
C SER A 302 13.66 22.20 -6.29
N HIS A 303 14.88 22.25 -5.74
CA HIS A 303 15.85 23.31 -5.97
C HIS A 303 16.43 23.32 -7.38
N VAL A 304 16.59 22.14 -8.00
CA VAL A 304 17.04 21.99 -9.40
C VAL A 304 15.87 21.85 -10.36
N PHE A 305 14.67 21.56 -9.85
CA PHE A 305 13.48 21.33 -10.66
C PHE A 305 12.52 22.51 -10.61
N TRP A 306 11.68 22.62 -9.59
CA TRP A 306 10.71 23.70 -9.47
C TRP A 306 11.41 25.07 -9.40
N ASP A 307 12.40 25.26 -8.54
CA ASP A 307 12.98 26.58 -8.28
C ASP A 307 13.96 27.06 -9.37
N TYR A 308 14.33 26.19 -10.32
CA TYR A 308 15.37 26.44 -11.30
C TYR A 308 14.90 26.31 -12.76
N LEU A 309 14.24 25.20 -13.12
CA LEU A 309 13.95 24.88 -14.52
C LEU A 309 13.15 26.00 -15.19
N TYR A 310 13.70 26.50 -16.30
CA TYR A 310 13.18 27.60 -17.13
C TYR A 310 12.94 28.94 -16.43
N VAL A 311 13.44 29.11 -15.20
CA VAL A 311 13.31 30.39 -14.49
C VAL A 311 14.20 31.43 -15.18
N GLY A 312 13.57 32.53 -15.63
CA GLY A 312 14.23 33.66 -16.29
C GLY A 312 14.37 33.50 -17.79
N ASN A 313 15.05 32.45 -18.26
CA ASN A 313 15.17 32.10 -19.67
C ASN A 313 15.43 30.59 -19.83
N VAL A 314 14.79 29.98 -20.83
CA VAL A 314 14.91 28.57 -21.18
C VAL A 314 16.37 28.18 -21.49
N SER A 315 17.11 29.01 -22.22
CA SER A 315 18.50 28.71 -22.62
C SER A 315 19.51 28.72 -21.47
N SER A 316 19.23 29.44 -20.37
CA SER A 316 20.16 29.53 -19.22
C SER A 316 19.84 28.56 -18.09
N SER A 317 18.61 28.06 -18.03
CA SER A 317 18.07 27.30 -16.91
C SER A 317 17.43 26.01 -17.45
N ARG A 318 18.27 25.18 -18.08
CA ARG A 318 17.90 23.93 -18.77
C ARG A 318 17.74 22.75 -17.80
N ILE A 319 17.30 21.59 -18.30
CA ILE A 319 16.93 20.42 -17.49
C ILE A 319 18.11 19.62 -16.89
N GLU A 320 19.34 19.78 -17.41
CA GLU A 320 20.46 18.90 -17.09
C GLU A 320 20.78 18.80 -15.59
N PRO A 321 20.77 19.87 -14.78
CA PRO A 321 21.01 19.75 -13.33
C PRO A 321 20.00 18.85 -12.63
N PHE A 322 18.73 18.89 -13.05
CA PHE A 322 17.70 18.00 -12.54
C PHE A 322 17.97 16.54 -12.96
N LEU A 323 18.34 16.31 -14.23
CA LEU A 323 18.63 14.95 -14.71
C LEU A 323 19.83 14.33 -14.00
N GLN A 324 20.88 15.11 -13.72
CA GLN A 324 22.06 14.63 -12.99
C GLN A 324 21.71 14.18 -11.57
N GLU A 325 20.91 14.97 -10.83
CA GLU A 325 20.49 14.59 -9.48
C GLU A 325 19.46 13.44 -9.49
N LEU A 326 18.57 13.42 -10.49
CA LEU A 326 17.60 12.34 -10.68
C LEU A 326 18.30 11.01 -11.00
N ASP A 327 19.37 11.01 -11.80
CA ASP A 327 20.16 9.80 -12.10
C ASP A 327 20.72 9.15 -10.83
N LEU A 328 21.27 9.96 -9.92
CA LEU A 328 21.74 9.49 -8.60
C LEU A 328 20.61 8.87 -7.78
N VAL A 329 19.41 9.45 -7.83
CA VAL A 329 18.21 8.89 -7.18
C VAL A 329 17.83 7.54 -7.80
N LEU A 330 17.87 7.43 -9.14
CA LEU A 330 17.56 6.19 -9.84
C LEU A 330 18.58 5.09 -9.57
N GLU A 331 19.86 5.42 -9.46
CA GLU A 331 20.92 4.50 -9.04
C GLU A 331 20.70 4.03 -7.59
N PHE A 332 20.35 4.95 -6.69
CA PHE A 332 20.02 4.62 -5.31
C PHE A 332 18.81 3.67 -5.21
N ILE A 333 17.72 3.97 -5.92
CA ILE A 333 16.53 3.10 -5.97
C ILE A 333 16.90 1.73 -6.57
N SER A 334 17.72 1.71 -7.62
CA SER A 334 18.12 0.49 -8.30
C SER A 334 18.93 -0.41 -7.38
N SER A 335 19.85 0.17 -6.63
CA SER A 335 20.66 -0.57 -5.66
C SER A 335 19.88 -1.00 -4.43
N THR A 336 18.88 -0.24 -3.98
CA THR A 336 18.17 -0.40 -2.70
C THR A 336 16.90 -1.26 -2.77
N VAL A 337 16.08 -1.04 -3.80
CA VAL A 337 14.75 -1.65 -3.94
C VAL A 337 14.85 -3.01 -4.64
N HIS A 338 14.07 -3.98 -4.15
CA HIS A 338 14.05 -5.34 -4.71
C HIS A 338 13.56 -5.36 -6.18
N ASP A 339 14.19 -6.20 -7.02
CA ASP A 339 13.96 -6.29 -8.47
C ASP A 339 12.48 -6.34 -8.87
N ARG A 340 11.68 -7.14 -8.16
CA ARG A 340 10.26 -7.38 -8.45
C ARG A 340 9.38 -6.13 -8.29
N VAL A 341 9.83 -5.13 -7.55
CA VAL A 341 9.07 -3.88 -7.30
C VAL A 341 9.81 -2.64 -7.82
N ARG A 342 11.10 -2.74 -8.14
CA ARG A 342 11.94 -1.64 -8.66
C ARG A 342 11.35 -0.95 -9.88
N THR A 343 10.96 -1.70 -10.92
CA THR A 343 10.39 -1.13 -12.15
C THR A 343 9.20 -0.23 -11.84
N ARG A 344 8.39 -0.62 -10.85
CA ARG A 344 7.22 0.17 -10.45
C ARG A 344 7.61 1.48 -9.77
N VAL A 345 8.59 1.45 -8.87
CA VAL A 345 9.11 2.67 -8.22
C VAL A 345 9.69 3.64 -9.23
N ILE A 346 10.53 3.15 -10.16
CA ILE A 346 11.11 3.98 -11.24
C ILE A 346 10.01 4.54 -12.14
N THR A 347 8.98 3.75 -12.46
CA THR A 347 7.84 4.22 -13.27
C THR A 347 7.07 5.33 -12.57
N ASP A 348 6.86 5.24 -11.25
CA ASP A 348 6.15 6.28 -10.51
C ASP A 348 7.01 7.56 -10.37
N VAL A 349 8.34 7.44 -10.23
CA VAL A 349 9.28 8.57 -10.32
C VAL A 349 9.19 9.27 -11.67
N MET A 350 9.20 8.51 -12.77
CA MET A 350 9.02 9.04 -14.13
C MET A 350 7.69 9.78 -14.29
N LYS A 351 6.59 9.20 -13.80
CA LYS A 351 5.28 9.88 -13.87
C LYS A 351 5.28 11.19 -13.08
N ALA A 352 5.82 11.17 -11.86
CA ALA A 352 5.90 12.37 -11.03
C ALA A 352 6.76 13.46 -11.69
N SER A 353 7.88 13.10 -12.32
CA SER A 353 8.73 14.07 -13.03
C SER A 353 8.06 14.61 -14.30
N PHE A 354 7.32 13.78 -15.03
CA PHE A 354 6.53 14.18 -16.19
C PHE A 354 5.40 15.14 -15.81
N GLU A 355 4.67 14.84 -14.74
CA GLU A 355 3.67 15.77 -14.19
C GLU A 355 4.31 17.08 -13.73
N GLY A 356 5.49 17.00 -13.12
CA GLY A 356 6.27 18.16 -12.73
C GLY A 356 6.63 19.08 -13.91
N ILE A 357 7.05 18.51 -15.05
CA ILE A 357 7.32 19.29 -16.27
C ILE A 357 6.05 19.98 -16.76
N LEU A 358 4.92 19.26 -16.79
CA LEU A 358 3.64 19.87 -17.19
C LEU A 358 3.25 21.03 -16.27
N LEU A 359 3.44 20.88 -14.95
CA LEU A 359 3.21 21.96 -13.99
C LEU A 359 4.15 23.15 -14.22
N ILE A 360 5.43 22.91 -14.50
CA ILE A 360 6.39 23.99 -14.78
C ILE A 360 6.02 24.75 -16.06
N LEU A 361 5.55 24.05 -17.11
CA LEU A 361 5.18 24.65 -18.39
C LEU A 361 3.84 25.39 -18.36
N LEU A 362 2.85 24.88 -17.61
CA LEU A 362 1.46 25.35 -17.66
C LEU A 362 1.01 26.11 -16.39
N ALA A 363 1.72 25.92 -15.30
CA ALA A 363 1.37 26.42 -13.99
C ALA A 363 2.59 26.98 -13.26
N GLY A 364 3.59 27.45 -14.02
CA GLY A 364 4.78 28.03 -13.45
C GLY A 364 4.58 29.46 -12.95
N ASP A 365 5.53 29.96 -12.17
CA ASP A 365 5.51 31.36 -11.74
C ASP A 365 5.78 32.32 -12.92
N PRO A 366 5.40 33.61 -12.81
CA PRO A 366 5.62 34.63 -13.85
C PRO A 366 7.02 34.74 -14.48
N PRO A 367 8.16 34.39 -13.83
CA PRO A 367 9.47 34.38 -14.49
C PRO A 367 9.63 33.27 -15.56
N ARG A 368 8.71 32.32 -15.67
CA ARG A 368 8.70 31.29 -16.73
C ARG A 368 7.84 31.77 -17.89
N ALA A 369 8.50 32.20 -18.96
CA ALA A 369 7.87 32.71 -20.17
C ALA A 369 8.53 32.08 -21.40
N PHE A 370 7.71 31.55 -22.32
CA PHE A 370 8.16 30.75 -23.46
C PHE A 370 7.84 31.46 -24.77
N SER A 371 8.83 31.59 -25.64
CA SER A 371 8.63 31.95 -27.05
C SER A 371 8.47 30.69 -27.91
N VAL A 372 8.08 30.86 -29.19
CA VAL A 372 8.01 29.74 -30.14
C VAL A 372 9.41 29.17 -30.41
N GLN A 373 10.46 30.00 -30.34
CA GLN A 373 11.85 29.56 -30.55
C GLN A 373 12.34 28.64 -29.43
N ASP A 374 11.83 28.85 -28.21
CA ASP A 374 12.18 28.03 -27.06
C ASP A 374 11.57 26.62 -27.14
N ALA A 375 10.53 26.41 -27.96
CA ALA A 375 9.84 25.12 -28.06
C ALA A 375 10.77 23.97 -28.48
N ALA A 376 11.70 24.22 -29.42
CA ALA A 376 12.69 23.24 -29.84
C ALA A 376 13.66 22.86 -28.71
N THR A 377 14.00 23.81 -27.85
CA THR A 377 14.85 23.57 -26.68
C THR A 377 14.12 22.75 -25.61
N VAL A 378 12.85 23.09 -25.33
CA VAL A 378 12.04 22.34 -24.36
C VAL A 378 11.79 20.90 -24.85
N GLU A 379 11.62 20.71 -26.15
CA GLU A 379 11.49 19.38 -26.75
C GLU A 379 12.78 18.55 -26.66
N GLU A 380 13.93 19.17 -26.88
CA GLU A 380 15.24 18.55 -26.66
C GLU A 380 15.44 18.14 -25.19
N ASP A 381 15.11 19.03 -24.25
CA ASP A 381 15.15 18.74 -22.81
C ASP A 381 14.25 17.56 -22.42
N PHE A 382 13.04 17.50 -22.99
CA PHE A 382 12.15 16.37 -22.76
C PHE A 382 12.70 15.07 -23.35
N LYS A 383 13.40 15.13 -24.47
CA LYS A 383 14.08 13.96 -25.03
C LYS A 383 15.17 13.45 -24.09
N PHE A 384 16.04 14.31 -23.54
CA PHE A 384 17.03 13.89 -22.55
C PHE A 384 16.41 13.26 -21.32
N HIS A 385 15.25 13.77 -20.89
CA HIS A 385 14.51 13.20 -19.77
C HIS A 385 13.95 11.81 -20.07
N VAL A 386 13.41 11.59 -21.27
CA VAL A 386 12.97 10.26 -21.75
C VAL A 386 14.16 9.29 -21.85
N ASP A 387 15.27 9.75 -22.42
CA ASP A 387 16.48 8.95 -22.61
C ASP A 387 17.06 8.48 -21.27
N LEU A 388 16.99 9.29 -20.21
CA LEU A 388 17.40 8.89 -18.84
C LEU A 388 16.64 7.65 -18.35
N PHE A 389 15.31 7.61 -18.52
CA PHE A 389 14.50 6.47 -18.08
C PHE A 389 14.62 5.26 -19.00
N TRP A 390 14.87 5.47 -20.29
CA TRP A 390 15.09 4.39 -21.24
C TRP A 390 16.47 3.73 -21.04
N SER A 391 17.50 4.52 -20.73
CA SER A 391 18.87 4.08 -20.38
C SER A 391 19.44 3.06 -21.37
N ASP A 392 19.44 3.41 -22.66
CA ASP A 392 19.91 2.54 -23.76
C ASP A 392 19.30 1.12 -23.79
N GLY A 393 18.07 0.98 -23.27
CA GLY A 393 17.36 -0.30 -23.18
C GLY A 393 17.59 -1.08 -21.89
N HIS A 394 18.40 -0.57 -20.97
CA HIS A 394 18.61 -1.14 -19.63
C HIS A 394 17.60 -0.63 -18.59
N GLY A 395 16.84 0.42 -18.92
CA GLY A 395 15.86 1.05 -18.04
C GLY A 395 14.42 0.55 -18.25
N LEU A 396 13.48 1.50 -18.34
CA LEU A 396 12.06 1.23 -18.60
C LEU A 396 11.82 0.88 -20.09
N GLN A 397 10.77 0.11 -20.35
CA GLN A 397 10.34 -0.22 -21.71
C GLN A 397 9.85 1.04 -22.45
N ALA A 398 10.25 1.20 -23.72
CA ALA A 398 9.88 2.34 -24.55
C ALA A 398 8.35 2.54 -24.62
N ASP A 399 7.58 1.47 -24.82
CA ASP A 399 6.11 1.52 -24.89
C ASP A 399 5.48 2.08 -23.60
N LEU A 400 6.08 1.78 -22.44
CA LEU A 400 5.61 2.30 -21.15
C LEU A 400 5.90 3.80 -21.03
N ILE A 401 7.09 4.23 -21.45
CA ILE A 401 7.47 5.65 -21.45
C ILE A 401 6.57 6.44 -22.40
N ASP A 402 6.37 5.92 -23.61
CA ASP A 402 5.53 6.56 -24.63
C ASP A 402 4.08 6.71 -24.18
N LYS A 403 3.52 5.67 -23.54
CA LYS A 403 2.18 5.71 -22.95
C LYS A 403 2.00 6.87 -21.96
N HIS A 404 3.02 7.15 -21.16
CA HIS A 404 2.96 8.23 -20.16
C HIS A 404 3.39 9.60 -20.69
N SER A 405 3.99 9.65 -21.89
CA SER A 405 4.49 10.87 -22.52
C SER A 405 3.45 11.59 -23.41
N VAL A 406 2.31 10.96 -23.69
CA VAL A 406 1.30 11.45 -24.67
C VAL A 406 0.91 12.91 -24.42
N ASN A 407 0.58 13.26 -23.17
CA ASN A 407 0.14 14.62 -22.84
C ASN A 407 1.28 15.63 -23.04
N ILE A 408 2.50 15.31 -22.60
CA ILE A 408 3.67 16.20 -22.78
C ILE A 408 3.94 16.44 -24.26
N LYS A 409 3.96 15.38 -25.09
CA LYS A 409 4.12 15.50 -26.55
C LYS A 409 3.04 16.41 -27.16
N GLY A 410 1.80 16.31 -26.69
CA GLY A 410 0.72 17.22 -27.06
C GLY A 410 0.97 18.68 -26.65
N ILE A 411 1.47 18.93 -25.45
CA ILE A 411 1.80 20.29 -24.99
C ILE A 411 3.00 20.86 -25.75
N LEU A 412 4.02 20.05 -26.06
CA LEU A 412 5.15 20.44 -26.89
C LEU A 412 4.67 20.90 -28.28
N HIS A 413 3.70 20.21 -28.87
CA HIS A 413 3.07 20.65 -30.12
C HIS A 413 2.38 22.02 -29.98
N LEU A 414 1.66 22.27 -28.89
CA LEU A 414 1.08 23.59 -28.61
C LEU A 414 2.16 24.66 -28.44
N LEU A 415 3.30 24.33 -27.84
CA LEU A 415 4.43 25.25 -27.69
C LEU A 415 5.05 25.63 -29.05
N HIS A 416 5.08 24.72 -30.02
CA HIS A 416 5.53 24.99 -31.40
C HIS A 416 4.53 25.80 -32.23
N THR A 417 3.25 25.76 -31.88
CA THR A 417 2.19 26.44 -32.64
C THR A 417 2.36 27.96 -32.52
N ASP A 418 2.22 28.67 -33.65
CA ASP A 418 2.27 30.13 -33.66
C ASP A 418 1.11 30.74 -32.87
N THR A 419 1.29 31.98 -32.42
CA THR A 419 0.36 32.59 -31.46
C THR A 419 -1.04 32.84 -32.04
N GLU A 420 -1.16 33.17 -33.33
CA GLU A 420 -2.45 33.45 -33.96
C GLU A 420 -3.25 32.16 -34.19
N SER A 421 -2.57 31.09 -34.63
CA SER A 421 -3.17 29.76 -34.72
C SER A 421 -3.62 29.24 -33.36
N LEU A 422 -2.81 29.45 -32.30
CA LEU A 422 -3.16 29.04 -30.93
C LEU A 422 -4.37 29.80 -30.39
N ILE A 423 -4.50 31.11 -30.67
CA ILE A 423 -5.69 31.90 -30.33
C ILE A 423 -6.93 31.38 -31.08
N THR A 424 -6.78 31.05 -32.36
CA THR A 424 -7.86 30.49 -33.18
C THR A 424 -8.32 29.14 -32.64
N GLN A 425 -7.38 28.25 -32.32
CA GLN A 425 -7.66 26.96 -31.70
C GLN A 425 -8.37 27.14 -30.35
N PHE A 426 -7.93 28.09 -29.53
CA PHE A 426 -8.58 28.38 -28.26
C PHE A 426 -10.03 28.83 -28.44
N HIS A 427 -10.33 29.71 -29.42
CA HIS A 427 -11.71 30.11 -29.72
C HIS A 427 -12.59 28.93 -30.10
N LEU A 428 -12.13 28.06 -31.00
CA LEU A 428 -12.88 26.87 -31.42
C LEU A 428 -13.19 25.97 -30.23
N LEU A 429 -12.19 25.71 -29.38
CA LEU A 429 -12.38 24.90 -28.17
C LEU A 429 -13.37 25.52 -27.18
N ILE A 430 -13.38 26.85 -27.03
CA ILE A 430 -14.35 27.54 -26.16
C ILE A 430 -15.76 27.46 -26.74
N GLU A 431 -15.92 27.63 -28.05
CA GLU A 431 -17.21 27.51 -28.73
C GLU A 431 -17.79 26.10 -28.60
N ASP A 432 -16.98 25.07 -28.86
CA ASP A 432 -17.38 23.67 -28.78
C ASP A 432 -17.79 23.25 -27.35
N ASN A 433 -17.07 23.74 -26.32
CA ASN A 433 -17.29 23.32 -24.93
C ASN A 433 -18.34 24.16 -24.19
N TYR A 434 -18.46 25.45 -24.49
CA TYR A 434 -19.29 26.38 -23.70
C TYR A 434 -20.40 27.06 -24.49
N ASN A 435 -20.42 26.94 -25.83
CA ASN A 435 -21.48 27.52 -26.64
C ASN A 435 -21.88 26.67 -27.87
N PRO A 436 -22.25 25.38 -27.70
CA PRO A 436 -22.61 24.49 -28.80
C PRO A 436 -23.89 24.90 -29.56
N SER A 437 -24.58 25.96 -29.13
CA SER A 437 -25.87 26.43 -29.68
C SER A 437 -25.83 27.83 -30.32
N GLY A 438 -24.63 28.40 -30.53
CA GLY A 438 -24.44 29.54 -31.45
C GLY A 438 -25.11 30.87 -31.05
N LYS A 439 -25.43 31.09 -29.77
CA LYS A 439 -26.00 32.36 -29.30
C LYS A 439 -24.88 33.27 -28.80
N THR A 440 -24.58 34.37 -29.50
CA THR A 440 -23.60 35.36 -29.03
C THR A 440 -24.23 36.73 -28.77
N GLY A 441 -24.12 37.17 -27.52
CA GLY A 441 -24.30 38.57 -27.10
C GLY A 441 -23.28 39.00 -26.02
N LYS A 442 -22.24 38.21 -25.74
CA LYS A 442 -21.21 38.53 -24.72
C LYS A 442 -19.88 38.87 -25.38
N THR A 443 -19.28 39.99 -24.95
CA THR A 443 -18.02 40.56 -25.45
C THR A 443 -16.76 39.92 -24.86
N MET A 444 -16.86 39.14 -23.78
CA MET A 444 -15.74 38.44 -23.12
C MET A 444 -15.94 36.92 -23.17
N LEU A 445 -14.87 36.19 -23.48
CA LEU A 445 -14.84 34.74 -23.45
C LEU A 445 -14.95 34.22 -22.00
N PRO A 446 -15.68 33.11 -21.75
CA PRO A 446 -15.70 32.49 -20.44
C PRO A 446 -14.30 32.04 -20.02
N LEU A 447 -14.00 32.11 -18.72
CA LEU A 447 -12.77 31.57 -18.15
C LEU A 447 -12.94 30.06 -17.94
N PRO A 448 -12.14 29.20 -18.58
CA PRO A 448 -12.21 27.76 -18.37
C PRO A 448 -11.88 27.39 -16.91
N PRO A 449 -12.60 26.44 -16.29
CA PRO A 449 -12.26 25.93 -14.98
C PRO A 449 -10.88 25.25 -15.03
N THR A 450 -10.12 25.34 -13.93
CA THR A 450 -8.86 24.60 -13.79
C THR A 450 -9.19 23.20 -13.27
N THR A 451 -9.11 22.19 -14.14
CA THR A 451 -9.46 20.80 -13.80
C THR A 451 -8.29 20.02 -13.20
N GLY A 452 -7.07 20.56 -13.27
CA GLY A 452 -5.83 19.88 -12.87
C GLY A 452 -5.41 18.76 -13.82
N HIS A 453 -6.13 18.54 -14.92
CA HIS A 453 -5.81 17.54 -15.93
C HIS A 453 -5.31 18.23 -17.20
N TRP A 454 -4.06 17.95 -17.59
CA TRP A 454 -3.44 18.58 -18.75
C TRP A 454 -3.74 17.79 -20.02
N SER A 455 -4.39 18.43 -20.99
CA SER A 455 -4.66 17.85 -22.32
C SER A 455 -4.55 18.92 -23.40
N PRO A 456 -3.94 18.63 -24.57
CA PRO A 456 -3.86 19.59 -25.67
C PRO A 456 -5.23 20.01 -26.22
N THR A 457 -6.29 19.25 -25.94
CA THR A 457 -7.67 19.56 -26.35
C THR A 457 -8.47 20.29 -25.27
N GLU A 458 -7.90 20.52 -24.09
CA GLU A 458 -8.59 21.19 -23.00
C GLU A 458 -8.43 22.73 -23.12
N PRO A 459 -9.52 23.52 -23.06
CA PRO A 459 -9.43 24.97 -23.12
C PRO A 459 -8.53 25.60 -22.05
N ASN A 460 -8.54 25.08 -20.80
CA ASN A 460 -7.70 25.63 -19.72
C ASN A 460 -6.21 25.45 -19.99
N THR A 461 -5.83 24.28 -20.51
CA THR A 461 -4.46 23.98 -20.94
C THR A 461 -3.98 24.96 -22.03
N VAL A 462 -4.76 25.16 -23.10
CA VAL A 462 -4.40 26.10 -24.18
C VAL A 462 -4.31 27.54 -23.66
N LEU A 463 -5.23 27.96 -22.79
CA LEU A 463 -5.19 29.27 -22.14
C LEU A 463 -3.91 29.46 -21.33
N ARG A 464 -3.46 28.45 -20.59
CA ARG A 464 -2.21 28.49 -19.82
C ARG A 464 -0.99 28.64 -20.72
N VAL A 465 -0.94 27.93 -21.85
CA VAL A 465 0.12 28.13 -22.85
C VAL A 465 0.13 29.58 -23.35
N LEU A 466 -1.03 30.18 -23.63
CA LEU A 466 -1.15 31.59 -24.02
C LEU A 466 -0.72 32.56 -22.90
N CYS A 467 -1.02 32.26 -21.64
CA CYS A 467 -0.60 33.06 -20.49
C CYS A 467 0.92 33.08 -20.30
N HIS A 468 1.59 31.95 -20.53
CA HIS A 468 3.04 31.82 -20.45
C HIS A 468 3.77 32.21 -21.75
N ARG A 469 3.04 32.51 -22.83
CA ARG A 469 3.62 32.89 -24.12
C ARG A 469 4.24 34.28 -24.03
N ASN A 470 5.55 34.38 -24.29
CA ASN A 470 6.27 35.65 -24.37
C ASN A 470 6.09 36.33 -25.73
N ASP A 471 4.83 36.63 -26.07
CA ASP A 471 4.46 37.24 -27.34
C ASP A 471 3.49 38.43 -27.13
N LYS A 472 3.60 39.45 -28.00
CA LYS A 472 2.77 40.67 -27.92
C LYS A 472 1.30 40.38 -28.25
N ALA A 473 1.01 39.53 -29.22
CA ALA A 473 -0.35 39.13 -29.60
C ALA A 473 -1.01 38.35 -28.47
N ALA A 474 -0.30 37.38 -27.87
CA ALA A 474 -0.80 36.64 -26.70
C ALA A 474 -1.11 37.58 -25.52
N THR A 475 -0.19 38.49 -25.19
CA THR A 475 -0.38 39.48 -24.12
C THR A 475 -1.59 40.38 -24.39
N LYS A 476 -1.79 40.82 -25.64
CA LYS A 476 -2.93 41.65 -26.05
C LYS A 476 -4.24 40.88 -25.94
N PHE A 477 -4.24 39.62 -26.37
CA PHE A 477 -5.38 38.71 -26.30
C PHE A 477 -5.83 38.48 -24.85
N ILE A 478 -4.91 38.10 -23.96
CA ILE A 478 -5.20 37.83 -22.55
C ILE A 478 -5.73 39.07 -21.84
N LYS A 479 -5.12 40.24 -22.07
CA LYS A 479 -5.62 41.51 -21.50
C LYS A 479 -7.03 41.82 -21.97
N LYS A 480 -7.30 41.70 -23.28
CA LYS A 480 -8.61 42.01 -23.85
C LYS A 480 -9.74 41.13 -23.28
N ASN A 481 -9.46 39.85 -23.06
CA ASN A 481 -10.51 38.86 -22.73
C ASN A 481 -10.60 38.51 -21.25
N TYR A 482 -9.55 38.70 -20.45
CA TYR A 482 -9.52 38.20 -19.06
C TYR A 482 -8.96 39.19 -18.04
N ASN A 483 -8.28 40.27 -18.46
CA ASN A 483 -7.67 41.26 -17.56
C ASN A 483 -6.82 40.64 -16.42
N LEU A 484 -6.10 39.55 -16.70
CA LEU A 484 -5.31 38.85 -15.68
C LEU A 484 -4.17 39.72 -15.12
N PRO A 485 -3.87 39.63 -13.81
CA PRO A 485 -2.77 40.36 -13.20
C PRO A 485 -1.42 39.89 -13.77
N LYS A 486 -0.43 40.80 -13.78
CA LYS A 486 0.93 40.52 -14.31
C LYS A 486 1.88 39.89 -13.27
N LYS A 487 1.47 39.90 -12.01
CA LYS A 487 2.15 39.30 -10.85
C LYS A 487 1.07 38.88 -9.85
N LEU A 488 1.34 37.82 -9.11
CA LEU A 488 0.64 37.50 -7.87
C LEU A 488 0.90 38.60 -6.83
#